data_AF-A0A2V6I3J8-F1
#
_entry.id   AF-A0A2V6I3J8-F1
#
_cell.length_a   1.000
_cell.length_b   1.000
_cell.length_c   1.000
_cell.angle_alpha   90.00
_cell.angle_beta   90.00
_cell.angle_gamma   90.00
#
_symmetry.space_group_name_H-M   'P 1'
#
loop_
_entity.id
_entity.type
_entity.pdbx_description
1 polymer ?
#
loop_
_entity_poly.entity_id
_entity_poly.type
_entity_poly.pdbx_seq_one_letter_code
_entity_poly.pdbx_strand_id
1 'polypeptide(L)'
;QRAQATSKPIAGLETAGEHNAIFSGLNDKQAEALLLTLFINAGRAESKTVNIFDAWRRGDADLLTRKTRESFSNFPFMAERLLDARNRNWIPKIENYLRSGQVYFVVVGAAHMGGSSGLLALLRQGGCKIEQL
;
A
#
# COMPACT_ATOMS: atom_id res chain seq x y z
N GLN A 1 14.06 -14.06 -0.87
CA GLN A 1 14.82 -15.17 -1.49
C GLN A 1 15.84 -14.67 -2.52
N ARG A 2 15.46 -14.04 -3.66
CA ARG A 2 16.47 -13.56 -4.65
C ARG A 2 17.49 -12.55 -4.09
N ALA A 3 17.04 -11.52 -3.36
CA ALA A 3 17.95 -10.52 -2.77
C ALA A 3 18.98 -11.13 -1.80
N GLN A 4 18.56 -12.10 -0.99
CA GLN A 4 19.42 -12.86 -0.07
C GLN A 4 20.43 -13.72 -0.84
N ALA A 5 20.00 -14.41 -1.90
CA ALA A 5 20.88 -15.22 -2.74
C ALA A 5 21.96 -14.39 -3.47
N THR A 6 21.71 -13.11 -3.71
CA THR A 6 22.66 -12.18 -4.34
C THR A 6 23.33 -11.23 -3.33
N SER A 7 23.22 -11.49 -2.02
CA SER A 7 23.78 -10.66 -0.94
C SER A 7 23.46 -9.16 -1.05
N LYS A 8 22.28 -8.81 -1.58
CA LYS A 8 21.83 -7.41 -1.69
C LYS A 8 21.32 -6.94 -0.33
N PRO A 9 21.69 -5.74 0.14
CA PRO A 9 21.13 -5.16 1.36
C PRO A 9 19.61 -5.08 1.29
N ILE A 10 18.93 -5.42 2.38
CA ILE A 10 17.47 -5.36 2.50
C ILE A 10 17.13 -4.42 3.65
N ALA A 11 16.26 -3.46 3.39
CA ALA A 11 15.70 -2.55 4.39
C ALA A 11 14.18 -2.46 4.20
N GLY A 12 13.44 -2.35 5.30
CA GLY A 12 12.00 -2.09 5.28
C GLY A 12 11.71 -0.60 5.10
N LEU A 13 10.59 -0.23 4.48
CA LEU A 13 10.11 1.16 4.47
C LEU A 13 9.60 1.58 5.85
N GLU A 14 9.12 0.62 6.64
CA GLU A 14 8.76 0.73 8.05
C GLU A 14 9.39 -0.41 8.85
N THR A 15 9.52 -0.23 10.16
CA THR A 15 9.94 -1.23 11.14
C THR A 15 8.78 -2.14 11.52
N ALA A 16 9.07 -3.29 12.15
CA ALA A 16 8.03 -4.17 12.68
C ALA A 16 7.18 -3.46 13.76
N GLY A 17 7.79 -2.58 14.56
CA GLY A 17 7.07 -1.78 15.57
C GLY A 17 6.11 -0.78 14.95
N GLU A 18 6.56 -0.03 13.94
CA GLU A 18 5.71 0.89 13.18
C GLU A 18 4.55 0.15 12.49
N HIS A 19 4.83 -1.02 11.91
CA HIS A 19 3.78 -1.86 11.32
C HIS A 19 2.77 -2.32 12.37
N ASN A 20 3.22 -2.81 13.52
CA ASN A 20 2.34 -3.27 14.59
C ASN A 20 1.49 -2.13 15.18
N ALA A 21 2.04 -0.91 15.27
CA ALA A 21 1.32 0.27 15.76
C ALA A 21 0.09 0.63 14.91
N ILE A 22 0.06 0.21 13.65
CA ILE A 22 -1.13 0.30 12.79
C ILE A 22 -2.31 -0.44 13.44
N PHE A 23 -2.08 -1.59 14.07
CA PHE A 23 -3.14 -2.42 14.63
C PHE A 23 -3.30 -2.24 16.15
N SER A 24 -2.21 -2.09 16.88
CA SER A 24 -2.26 -1.95 18.35
C SER A 24 -2.74 -0.58 18.83
N GLY A 25 -2.64 0.46 17.98
CA GLY A 25 -3.11 1.81 18.29
C GLY A 25 -4.57 2.08 17.89
N LEU A 26 -5.40 1.05 17.77
CA LEU A 26 -6.84 1.19 17.50
C LEU A 26 -7.58 1.36 18.82
N ASN A 27 -8.54 2.28 18.88
CA ASN A 27 -9.52 2.28 19.97
C ASN A 27 -10.58 1.18 19.76
N ASP A 28 -11.40 0.91 20.77
CA ASP A 28 -12.39 -0.17 20.74
C ASP A 28 -13.31 -0.14 19.51
N LYS A 29 -13.84 1.04 19.15
CA LYS A 29 -14.69 1.21 17.96
C LYS A 29 -13.94 0.92 16.67
N GLN A 30 -12.67 1.30 16.61
CA GLN A 30 -11.83 1.09 15.44
C GLN A 30 -11.43 -0.39 15.30
N ALA A 31 -11.16 -1.07 16.41
CA ALA A 31 -10.89 -2.50 16.44
C ALA A 31 -12.12 -3.32 16.02
N GLU A 32 -13.30 -2.96 16.52
CA GLU A 32 -14.57 -3.57 16.12
C GLU A 32 -14.83 -3.38 14.62
N ALA A 33 -14.64 -2.16 14.10
CA ALA A 33 -14.75 -1.87 12.68
C ALA A 33 -13.79 -2.70 11.80
N LEU A 34 -12.55 -2.88 12.24
CA LEU A 34 -11.58 -3.74 11.55
C LEU A 34 -12.07 -5.19 11.53
N LEU A 35 -12.54 -5.70 12.66
CA LEU A 35 -13.08 -7.07 12.77
C LEU A 35 -14.28 -7.27 11.84
N LEU A 36 -15.26 -6.36 11.87
CA LEU A 36 -16.41 -6.38 10.97
C LEU A 36 -16.01 -6.34 9.50
N THR A 37 -15.02 -5.54 9.14
CA THR A 37 -14.50 -5.47 7.76
C THR A 37 -13.96 -6.82 7.30
N LEU A 38 -13.18 -7.50 8.15
CA LEU A 38 -12.63 -8.82 7.83
C LEU A 38 -13.74 -9.86 7.66
N PHE A 39 -14.75 -9.88 8.54
CA PHE A 39 -15.88 -10.82 8.46
C PHE A 39 -16.82 -10.56 7.27
N ILE A 40 -17.19 -9.30 7.02
CA ILE A 40 -18.07 -8.93 5.89
C ILE A 40 -17.41 -9.29 4.55
N ASN A 41 -16.10 -9.06 4.43
CA ASN A 41 -15.37 -9.39 3.21
C ASN A 41 -15.20 -10.90 3.02
N ALA A 42 -15.01 -11.67 4.09
CA ALA A 42 -14.97 -13.13 4.02
C ALA A 42 -16.31 -13.73 3.52
N GLY A 43 -17.45 -13.12 3.88
CA GLY A 43 -18.78 -13.55 3.44
C GLY A 43 -19.18 -13.09 2.02
N ARG A 44 -18.42 -12.17 1.40
CA ARG A 44 -18.72 -11.58 0.07
C ARG A 44 -17.91 -12.17 -1.08
N ALA A 45 -17.29 -13.32 -0.88
CA ALA A 45 -16.30 -13.92 -1.79
C ALA A 45 -16.78 -14.17 -3.25
N GLU A 46 -18.09 -14.06 -3.55
CA GLU A 46 -18.62 -14.57 -4.84
C GLU A 46 -19.35 -13.58 -5.76
N SER A 47 -19.46 -12.28 -5.46
CA SER A 47 -20.31 -11.40 -6.30
C SER A 47 -19.59 -10.15 -6.80
N LYS A 48 -19.30 -10.15 -8.12
CA LYS A 48 -18.80 -9.09 -9.02
C LYS A 48 -17.30 -9.15 -9.30
N THR A 49 -16.94 -10.11 -10.14
CA THR A 49 -15.61 -10.29 -10.76
C THR A 49 -15.28 -9.15 -11.72
N VAL A 50 -14.99 -7.95 -11.19
CA VAL A 50 -13.97 -7.14 -11.86
C VAL A 50 -12.68 -7.93 -11.69
N ASN A 51 -12.06 -8.37 -12.78
CA ASN A 51 -10.92 -9.28 -12.70
C ASN A 51 -9.70 -8.55 -12.11
N ILE A 52 -9.57 -8.60 -10.78
CA ILE A 52 -8.43 -8.07 -10.02
C ILE A 52 -7.12 -8.70 -10.53
N PHE A 53 -7.15 -9.94 -11.01
CA PHE A 53 -5.97 -10.57 -11.61
C PHE A 53 -5.58 -9.94 -12.93
N ASP A 54 -6.53 -9.55 -13.78
CA ASP A 54 -6.23 -8.83 -15.03
C ASP A 54 -5.70 -7.43 -14.73
N ALA A 55 -6.33 -6.74 -13.77
CA ALA A 55 -5.86 -5.44 -13.29
C ALA A 55 -4.41 -5.53 -12.77
N TRP A 56 -4.11 -6.56 -11.99
CA TRP A 56 -2.77 -6.85 -11.49
C TRP A 56 -1.79 -7.17 -12.62
N ARG A 57 -2.15 -8.03 -13.58
CA ARG A 57 -1.30 -8.40 -14.72
C ARG A 57 -0.91 -7.22 -15.59
N ARG A 58 -1.83 -6.29 -15.83
CA ARG A 58 -1.58 -5.11 -16.67
C ARG A 58 -1.01 -3.91 -15.90
N GLY A 59 -0.77 -4.06 -14.59
CA GLY A 59 -0.26 -2.98 -13.74
C GLY A 59 -1.25 -1.83 -13.50
N ASP A 60 -2.56 -2.08 -13.53
CA ASP A 60 -3.59 -1.06 -13.27
C ASP A 60 -3.70 -0.76 -11.77
N ALA A 61 -2.71 0.00 -11.29
CA ALA A 61 -2.59 0.41 -9.90
C ALA A 61 -3.82 1.17 -9.40
N ASP A 62 -4.42 2.02 -10.23
CA ASP A 62 -5.58 2.82 -9.85
C ASP A 62 -6.81 1.95 -9.59
N LEU A 63 -7.07 0.96 -10.44
CA LEU A 63 -8.16 0.01 -10.21
C LEU A 63 -7.92 -0.83 -8.96
N LEU A 64 -6.70 -1.32 -8.75
CA LEU A 64 -6.36 -2.13 -7.57
C LEU A 64 -6.53 -1.31 -6.27
N THR A 65 -5.98 -0.10 -6.21
CA THR A 65 -6.15 0.80 -5.06
C THR A 65 -7.62 1.13 -4.82
N ARG A 66 -8.38 1.47 -5.87
CA ARG A 66 -9.81 1.77 -5.75
C ARG A 66 -10.59 0.58 -5.20
N LYS A 67 -10.36 -0.64 -5.71
CA LYS A 67 -11.02 -1.86 -5.23
C LYS A 67 -10.69 -2.15 -3.77
N THR A 68 -9.43 -1.98 -3.37
CA THR A 68 -9.05 -2.10 -1.96
C THR A 68 -9.76 -1.06 -1.08
N ARG A 69 -9.89 0.20 -1.54
CA ARG A 69 -10.61 1.25 -0.81
C ARG A 69 -12.12 0.97 -0.70
N GLU A 70 -12.74 0.43 -1.75
CA GLU A 70 -14.15 0.03 -1.73
C GLU A 70 -14.45 -0.99 -0.60
N SER A 71 -13.51 -1.90 -0.32
CA SER A 71 -13.60 -2.84 0.81
C SER A 71 -13.60 -2.17 2.18
N PHE A 72 -13.19 -0.89 2.26
CA PHE A 72 -13.21 -0.06 3.46
C PHE A 72 -14.27 1.05 3.39
N SER A 73 -15.22 0.99 2.44
CA SER A 73 -16.23 2.05 2.25
C SER A 73 -17.05 2.38 3.51
N ASN A 74 -17.37 1.36 4.32
CA ASN A 74 -18.07 1.54 5.60
C ASN A 74 -17.17 2.14 6.70
N PHE A 75 -15.85 2.07 6.53
CA PHE A 75 -14.85 2.49 7.51
C PHE A 75 -13.68 3.24 6.85
N PRO A 76 -13.89 4.43 6.27
CA PRO A 76 -12.88 5.13 5.46
C PRO A 76 -11.56 5.41 6.19
N PHE A 77 -11.62 5.55 7.52
CA PHE A 77 -10.44 5.73 8.37
C PHE A 77 -9.46 4.54 8.30
N MET A 78 -9.94 3.34 7.92
CA MET A 78 -9.09 2.17 7.67
C MET A 78 -8.21 2.36 6.43
N ALA A 79 -8.74 2.90 5.34
CA ALA A 79 -7.95 3.20 4.14
C ALA A 79 -6.89 4.27 4.43
N GLU A 80 -7.26 5.30 5.19
CA GLU A 80 -6.34 6.34 5.64
C GLU A 80 -5.17 5.74 6.46
N ARG A 81 -5.49 4.85 7.42
CA ARG A 81 -4.48 4.25 8.31
C ARG A 81 -3.63 3.18 7.64
N LEU A 82 -4.23 2.30 6.85
CA LEU A 82 -3.58 1.15 6.22
C LEU A 82 -2.83 1.52 4.93
N LEU A 83 -3.17 2.63 4.29
CA LEU A 83 -2.57 3.08 3.02
C LEU A 83 -1.99 4.48 3.13
N ASP A 84 -2.82 5.50 3.35
CA ASP A 84 -2.43 6.90 3.11
C ASP A 84 -1.38 7.42 4.08
N ALA A 85 -1.56 7.18 5.38
CA ALA A 85 -0.60 7.54 6.41
C ALA A 85 0.76 6.86 6.18
N ARG A 86 0.74 5.58 5.78
CA ARG A 86 1.96 4.81 5.50
C ARG A 86 2.66 5.33 4.25
N ASN A 87 1.92 5.61 3.19
CA ASN A 87 2.47 6.20 1.97
C ASN A 87 3.19 7.52 2.30
N ARG A 88 2.55 8.42 3.06
CA ARG A 88 3.18 9.69 3.46
C ARG A 88 4.43 9.48 4.31
N ASN A 89 4.45 8.49 5.20
CA ASN A 89 5.63 8.17 6.01
C ASN A 89 6.77 7.54 5.19
N TRP A 90 6.45 6.80 4.12
CA TRP A 90 7.45 6.15 3.28
C TRP A 90 8.10 7.10 2.27
N ILE A 91 7.39 8.13 1.80
CA ILE A 91 7.89 9.04 0.75
C ILE A 91 9.25 9.67 1.10
N PRO A 92 9.45 10.29 2.29
CA PRO A 92 10.75 10.89 2.61
C PRO A 92 11.91 9.88 2.56
N LYS A 93 11.65 8.62 2.92
CA LYS A 93 12.64 7.54 2.89
C LYS A 93 12.95 7.09 1.46
N ILE A 94 11.92 6.96 0.62
CA ILE A 94 12.09 6.65 -0.81
C ILE A 94 12.86 7.77 -1.50
N GLU A 95 12.53 9.04 -1.23
CA GLU A 95 13.25 10.17 -1.79
C GLU A 95 14.71 10.24 -1.33
N ASN A 96 15.00 9.90 -0.06
CA ASN A 96 16.36 9.78 0.43
C ASN A 96 17.15 8.70 -0.34
N TYR A 97 16.51 7.58 -0.67
CA TYR A 97 17.11 6.56 -1.51
C TYR A 97 17.36 7.07 -2.94
N LEU A 98 16.41 7.78 -3.54
CA LEU A 98 16.59 8.37 -4.87
C LEU A 98 17.76 9.38 -4.90
N ARG A 99 17.89 10.21 -3.85
CA ARG A 99 18.98 11.20 -3.73
C ARG A 99 20.37 10.58 -3.55
N SER A 100 20.48 9.30 -3.18
CA SER A 100 21.79 8.64 -3.03
C SER A 100 22.48 8.33 -4.36
N GLY A 101 21.75 8.45 -5.49
CA GLY A 101 22.24 8.12 -6.83
C GLY A 101 22.34 6.61 -7.09
N GLN A 102 21.91 5.77 -6.16
CA GLN A 102 21.89 4.31 -6.33
C GLN A 102 20.53 3.83 -6.88
N VAL A 103 20.53 2.63 -7.48
CA VAL A 103 19.30 1.99 -7.97
C VAL A 103 18.72 1.10 -6.87
N TYR A 104 17.47 1.37 -6.51
CA TYR A 104 16.73 0.58 -5.52
C TYR A 104 15.56 -0.15 -6.15
N PHE A 105 15.33 -1.39 -5.69
CA PHE A 105 14.13 -2.14 -6.01
C PHE A 105 13.20 -2.12 -4.79
N VAL A 106 12.06 -1.45 -4.93
CA VAL A 106 11.07 -1.27 -3.85
C VAL A 106 9.89 -2.18 -4.09
N VAL A 107 9.49 -2.93 -3.05
CA VAL A 107 8.35 -3.86 -3.10
C VAL A 107 7.33 -3.42 -2.06
N VAL A 108 6.09 -3.20 -2.50
CA VAL A 108 4.95 -2.83 -1.65
C VAL A 108 3.69 -3.54 -2.12
N GLY A 109 2.63 -3.53 -1.31
CA GLY A 109 1.32 -4.00 -1.75
C GLY A 109 0.75 -3.11 -2.86
N ALA A 110 0.07 -3.72 -3.85
CA ALA A 110 -0.42 -3.00 -5.03
C ALA A 110 -1.36 -1.82 -4.70
N ALA A 111 -2.13 -1.93 -3.62
CA ALA A 111 -3.04 -0.88 -3.16
C ALA A 111 -2.34 0.44 -2.77
N HIS A 112 -1.03 0.42 -2.52
CA HIS A 112 -0.25 1.62 -2.20
C HIS A 112 0.09 2.48 -3.42
N MET A 113 -0.06 1.96 -4.65
CA MET A 113 0.51 2.57 -5.85
C MET A 113 -0.39 3.61 -6.51
N GLY A 114 -1.69 3.33 -6.61
CA GLY A 114 -2.65 4.14 -7.37
C GLY A 114 -3.35 5.24 -6.56
N GLY A 115 -4.06 6.12 -7.26
CA GLY A 115 -4.80 7.24 -6.70
C GLY A 115 -3.93 8.44 -6.32
N SER A 116 -4.58 9.54 -5.91
CA SER A 116 -3.94 10.82 -5.61
C SER A 116 -3.00 10.78 -4.39
N SER A 117 -3.26 9.86 -3.45
CA SER A 117 -2.42 9.59 -2.28
C SER A 117 -1.55 8.34 -2.45
N GLY A 118 -1.54 7.73 -3.65
CA GLY A 118 -0.68 6.62 -4.00
C GLY A 118 0.79 7.05 -4.14
N LEU A 119 1.72 6.12 -3.95
CA LEU A 119 3.15 6.40 -4.04
C LEU A 119 3.55 7.02 -5.38
N LEU A 120 2.95 6.58 -6.50
CA LEU A 120 3.27 7.13 -7.82
C LEU A 120 2.87 8.60 -7.93
N ALA A 121 1.71 8.98 -7.40
CA ALA A 121 1.25 10.37 -7.42
C ALA A 121 2.11 11.25 -6.50
N LEU A 122 2.40 10.78 -5.28
CA LEU A 122 3.21 11.51 -4.32
C LEU A 122 4.65 11.71 -4.81
N LEU A 123 5.27 10.70 -5.44
CA LEU A 123 6.59 10.83 -6.03
C LEU A 123 6.60 11.81 -7.22
N ARG A 124 5.57 11.80 -8.07
CA ARG A 124 5.42 12.83 -9.14
C ARG A 124 5.31 14.24 -8.56
N GLN A 125 4.56 14.42 -7.48
CA GLN A 125 4.45 15.70 -6.79
C GLN A 125 5.81 16.15 -6.22
N GLY A 126 6.63 15.22 -5.75
CA GLY A 126 8.02 15.46 -5.36
C GLY A 126 9.00 15.70 -6.52
N GLY A 127 8.50 15.82 -7.76
CA GLY A 127 9.31 16.10 -8.96
C GLY A 127 9.94 14.86 -9.62
N CYS A 128 9.60 13.65 -9.17
CA CYS A 128 10.11 12.43 -9.80
C CYS A 128 9.44 12.17 -11.15
N LYS A 129 10.24 11.82 -12.16
CA LYS A 129 9.73 11.25 -13.42
C LYS A 129 9.34 9.79 -13.17
N ILE A 130 8.11 9.43 -13.54
CA ILE A 130 7.57 8.07 -13.36
C ILE A 130 7.27 7.47 -14.73
N GLU A 131 7.83 6.30 -14.98
CA GLU A 131 7.63 5.51 -16.20
C GLU A 131 7.20 4.10 -15.82
N GLN A 132 6.24 3.55 -16.57
CA GLN A 132 5.88 2.14 -16.49
C GLN A 132 6.62 1.42 -17.61
N LEU A 133 7.41 0.41 -17.23
CA LEU A 133 8.21 -0.42 -18.15
C LEU A 133 7.40 -1.60 -18.69
#